data_AF-A0A2S2G9J5-F1
#
_entry.id   AF-A0A2S2G9J5-F1
#
_cell.length_a   1.000
_cell.length_b   1.000
_cell.length_c   1.000
_cell.angle_alpha   90.00
_cell.angle_beta   90.00
_cell.angle_gamma   90.00
#
_symmetry.space_group_name_H-M   'P 1'
#
loop_
_entity.id
_entity.type
_entity.pdbx_description
1 polymer ?
#
loop_
_entity_poly.entity_id
_entity_poly.type
_entity_poly.pdbx_seq_one_letter_code
_entity_poly.pdbx_strand_id
1 'polypeptide(L)' 'MSSPAPRRIVGALHVDFGDRDRPPRARYECIPCDYRSDIVTGPAAVAAFTATASDIHRTVCPSRQENHQ' A
#
# COMPACT_ATOMS: atom_id res chain seq x y z
N MET A 1 -8.88 -8.51 -31.50
CA MET A 1 -7.92 -8.67 -30.39
C MET A 1 -7.88 -7.36 -29.63
N SER A 2 -8.47 -7.30 -28.43
CA SER A 2 -8.48 -6.06 -27.63
C SER A 2 -7.14 -5.92 -26.91
N SER A 3 -6.49 -4.76 -27.05
CA SER A 3 -5.28 -4.44 -26.30
C SER A 3 -5.54 -4.48 -24.79
N PRO A 4 -4.60 -4.97 -23.96
CA PRO A 4 -4.77 -4.91 -22.51
C PRO A 4 -4.90 -3.45 -22.08
N ALA A 5 -5.85 -3.19 -21.16
CA ALA A 5 -6.04 -1.87 -20.58
C ALA A 5 -4.71 -1.38 -19.96
N PRO A 6 -4.43 -0.06 -20.02
CA PRO A 6 -3.20 0.49 -19.49
C PRO A 6 -3.04 0.15 -18.00
N ARG A 7 -1.85 -0.34 -17.63
CA ARG A 7 -1.50 -0.59 -16.23
C ARG A 7 -1.41 0.74 -15.49
N ARG A 8 -2.31 0.96 -14.53
CA ARG A 8 -2.32 2.15 -13.68
C ARG A 8 -1.70 1.83 -12.32
N ILE A 9 -0.78 2.68 -11.87
CA ILE A 9 -0.27 2.64 -10.49
C ILE A 9 -1.40 3.15 -9.59
N VAL A 10 -1.81 2.33 -8.61
CA VAL A 10 -2.95 2.63 -7.72
C VAL A 10 -2.53 2.87 -6.26
N GLY A 11 -1.26 2.69 -5.94
CA GLY A 11 -0.74 2.92 -4.60
C GLY A 11 0.77 2.73 -4.56
N ALA A 12 1.35 3.12 -3.43
CA ALA A 12 2.77 3.00 -3.14
C ALA A 12 2.97 2.37 -1.76
N LEU A 13 3.94 1.47 -1.68
CA LEU A 13 4.42 0.91 -0.42
C LEU A 13 5.81 1.47 -0.17
N HIS A 14 5.91 2.33 0.84
CA HIS A 14 7.17 2.94 1.23
C HIS A 14 7.82 2.09 2.31
N VAL A 15 9.03 1.60 2.05
CA VAL A 15 9.80 0.81 3.00
C VAL A 15 11.15 1.48 3.21
N ASP A 16 11.41 1.86 4.45
CA ASP A 16 12.73 2.28 4.93
C ASP A 16 13.31 1.09 5.70
N PHE A 17 14.37 0.48 5.19
CA PHE A 17 15.01 -0.66 5.86
C PHE A 17 15.76 -0.26 7.14
N GLY A 18 15.95 1.03 7.37
CA GLY A 18 16.69 1.52 8.53
C GLY A 18 18.17 1.17 8.48
N ASP A 19 18.80 1.20 9.64
CA ASP A 19 20.21 0.91 9.86
C ASP A 19 20.40 0.34 11.30
N ARG A 20 21.63 0.34 11.83
CA ARG A 20 21.90 -0.21 13.17
C ARG A 20 21.15 0.51 14.29
N ASP A 21 20.91 1.80 14.15
CA ASP A 21 20.33 2.66 15.19
C ASP A 21 18.87 3.05 14.87
N ARG A 22 18.42 2.84 13.63
CA ARG A 22 17.04 3.07 13.20
C ARG A 22 16.35 1.76 12.80
N PRO A 23 15.27 1.33 13.50
CA PRO A 23 14.50 0.17 13.08
C PRO A 23 13.84 0.40 11.71
N PRO A 24 13.57 -0.66 10.93
CA PRO A 24 12.87 -0.54 9.66
C PRO A 24 11.45 -0.02 9.87
N ARG A 25 10.95 0.73 8.89
CA ARG A 25 9.64 1.38 8.92
C ARG A 25 8.93 1.20 7.58
N ALA A 26 7.61 1.14 7.60
CA ALA A 26 6.83 1.13 6.37
C ALA A 26 5.53 1.90 6.49
N ARG A 27 5.01 2.38 5.36
CA ARG A 27 3.65 2.91 5.22
C ARG A 27 3.10 2.61 3.83
N TYR A 28 1.78 2.58 3.72
CA TYR A 28 1.06 2.41 2.47
C TYR A 28 0.31 3.69 2.10
N GLU A 29 0.33 4.03 0.82
CA GLU A 29 -0.39 5.16 0.26
C GLU A 29 -1.26 4.69 -0.91
N CYS A 30 -2.53 5.05 -0.90
CA CYS A 30 -3.47 4.79 -1.99
C CYS A 30 -3.64 6.06 -2.83
N ILE A 31 -3.32 5.99 -4.11
CA ILE A 31 -3.42 7.15 -5.01
C ILE A 31 -4.88 7.52 -5.31
N PRO A 32 -5.80 6.57 -5.61
CA PRO A 32 -7.19 6.88 -5.90
C PRO A 32 -7.96 7.62 -4.82
N CYS A 33 -7.77 7.27 -3.53
CA CYS A 33 -8.54 7.84 -2.43
C CYS A 33 -7.71 8.70 -1.46
N ASP A 34 -6.45 9.01 -1.80
CA ASP A 34 -5.47 9.74 -0.96
C ASP A 34 -5.29 9.15 0.47
N TYR A 35 -5.65 7.88 0.69
CA TYR A 35 -5.45 7.22 1.98
C TYR A 35 -3.96 7.04 2.28
N ARG A 36 -3.55 7.34 3.51
CA ARG A 36 -2.22 7.09 4.05
C ARG A 36 -2.35 6.29 5.34
N SER A 37 -1.66 5.16 5.44
CA SER A 37 -1.61 4.40 6.69
C SER A 37 -0.73 5.10 7.73
N ASP A 38 -0.89 4.70 8.99
CA ASP A 38 0.13 4.95 10.01
C ASP A 38 1.45 4.26 9.63
N ILE A 39 2.53 4.75 10.24
CA ILE A 39 3.87 4.18 10.05
C ILE A 39 4.03 2.99 10.99
N VAL A 40 4.23 1.80 10.42
CA VAL A 40 4.65 0.62 11.19
C VAL A 40 6.16 0.62 11.38
N THR A 41 6.63 0.12 12.53
CA THR A 41 8.05 0.10 12.89
C THR A 41 8.46 -1.28 13.41
N GLY A 42 9.66 -1.73 13.04
CA GLY A 42 10.26 -2.99 13.47
C GLY A 42 10.18 -4.09 12.40
N PRO A 43 11.18 -5.00 12.33
CA PRO A 43 11.33 -5.92 11.19
C PRO A 43 10.11 -6.81 10.95
N ALA A 44 9.58 -7.44 12.01
CA ALA A 44 8.44 -8.34 11.90
C ALA A 44 7.15 -7.60 11.48
N ALA A 45 6.91 -6.41 12.04
CA ALA A 45 5.75 -5.60 11.69
C ALA A 45 5.83 -5.10 10.24
N VAL A 46 7.00 -4.63 9.79
CA VAL A 46 7.23 -4.22 8.41
C VAL A 46 7.03 -5.38 7.45
N ALA A 47 7.56 -6.57 7.74
CA ALA A 47 7.37 -7.76 6.90
C ALA A 47 5.88 -8.15 6.78
N ALA A 48 5.15 -8.19 7.90
CA ALA A 48 3.72 -8.51 7.88
C ALA A 48 2.89 -7.44 7.14
N PHE A 49 3.21 -6.17 7.36
CA PHE A 49 2.52 -5.05 6.73
C PHE A 49 2.75 -5.02 5.22
N THR A 50 4.00 -5.14 4.77
CA THR A 50 4.35 -5.11 3.34
C THR A 50 3.70 -6.26 2.56
N ALA A 51 3.50 -7.41 3.20
CA ALA A 51 2.83 -8.55 2.61
C ALA A 51 1.31 -8.37 2.41
N THR A 52 0.66 -7.44 3.13
CA THR A 52 -0.82 -7.41 3.23
C THR A 52 -1.45 -6.05 2.98
N ALA A 53 -0.73 -4.94 3.15
CA ALA A 53 -1.31 -3.60 3.20
C ALA A 53 -2.16 -3.23 1.98
N SER A 54 -1.68 -3.56 0.78
CA SER A 54 -2.40 -3.27 -0.47
C SER A 54 -3.69 -4.08 -0.60
N ASP A 55 -3.66 -5.36 -0.22
CA ASP A 55 -4.83 -6.23 -0.33
C ASP A 55 -5.89 -5.92 0.72
N ILE A 56 -5.46 -5.60 1.94
CA ILE A 56 -6.35 -5.14 3.01
C ILE A 56 -7.00 -3.82 2.60
N HIS A 57 -6.23 -2.83 2.15
CA HIS A 57 -6.82 -1.55 1.77
C HIS A 57 -7.80 -1.68 0.59
N ARG A 58 -7.51 -2.59 -0.35
CA ARG A 58 -8.40 -2.84 -1.49
C ARG A 58 -9.83 -3.18 -1.10
N THR A 59 -10.06 -3.84 0.04
CA THR A 59 -11.42 -4.23 0.47
C THR A 59 -12.26 -3.06 0.99
N VAL A 60 -11.61 -1.97 1.41
CA VAL A 60 -12.23 -0.78 2.01
C VAL A 60 -12.05 0.50 1.19
N CYS A 61 -11.36 0.42 0.04
CA CYS A 61 -11.05 1.59 -0.77
C CYS A 61 -12.32 2.18 -1.44
N PRO A 62 -12.73 3.42 -1.10
CA PRO A 62 -13.98 4.00 -1.62
C PRO A 62 -13.93 4.18 -3.14
N SER A 63 -12.79 4.62 -3.70
CA SER A 63 -12.60 4.79 -5.15
C SER A 63 -12.66 3.48 -5.94
N ARG A 64 -12.59 2.32 -5.28
CA ARG A 64 -12.88 1.02 -5.90
C ARG A 64 -14.33 0.62 -5.77
N GLN A 65 -15.02 1.02 -4.70
CA GLN A 65 -16.44 0.73 -4.55
C GLN A 65 -17.29 1.60 -5.49
N GLU A 66 -16.90 2.85 -5.72
CA GLU A 66 -17.56 3.76 -6.68
C GLU A 66 -17.50 3.27 -8.13
N ASN A 67 -16.45 2.53 -8.51
CA ASN A 67 -16.30 1.96 -9.87
C ASN A 67 -17.08 0.65 -10.10
N HIS A 68 -17.83 0.15 -9.11
CA HIS A 68 -18.73 -1.02 -9.25
C HIS A 68 -20.21 -0.60 -9.35
N GLN A 69 -20.48 0.66 -9.67
CA GLN A 69 -21.80 1.18 -10.07
C GLN A 69 -21.73 1.58 -11.55
#